data_AF-A0A958GGS5-F1
#
_entry.id   AF-A0A958GGS5-F1
#
_cell.length_a   1.000
_cell.length_b   1.000
_cell.length_c   1.000
_cell.angle_alpha   90.00
_cell.angle_beta   90.00
_cell.angle_gamma   90.00
#
_symmetry.space_group_name_H-M   'P 1'
#
loop_
_entity.id
_entity.type
_entity.pdbx_description
1 polymer ?
#
loop_
_entity_poly.entity_id
_entity_poly.type
_entity_poly.pdbx_seq_one_letter_code
_entity_poly.pdbx_strand_id
1 'polypeptide(L)'
;MSFLELFESYQWSAVCESFHRKTQRDVENALVRTGERTLDDFCALLSPAALPYLEEMAKRSQAITQRRFGKTLQLYAPLYLSNECQNICTYCGFSFQTPFLG
;
A
#
# COMPACT_ATOMS: atom_id res chain seq x y z
N MET A 1 -7.20 12.43 20.39
CA MET A 1 -6.78 11.06 20.09
C MET A 1 -5.41 11.12 19.46
N SER A 2 -4.40 10.57 20.14
CA SER A 2 -3.06 10.41 19.56
C SER A 2 -3.05 9.23 18.57
N PHE A 3 -2.06 9.18 17.68
CA PHE A 3 -1.88 8.03 16.81
C PHE A 3 -1.68 6.74 17.61
N LEU A 4 -0.98 6.82 18.75
CA LEU A 4 -0.72 5.68 19.61
C LEU A 4 -2.01 5.10 20.19
N GLU A 5 -2.89 5.95 20.71
CA GLU A 5 -4.21 5.53 21.22
C GLU A 5 -5.03 4.83 20.13
N LEU A 6 -5.02 5.36 18.90
CA LEU A 6 -5.67 4.74 17.76
C LEU A 6 -5.03 3.38 17.44
N PHE A 7 -3.70 3.33 17.34
CA PHE A 7 -2.96 2.11 17.01
C PHE A 7 -3.21 0.98 18.01
N GLU A 8 -3.21 1.31 19.31
CA GLU A 8 -3.45 0.36 20.40
C GLU A 8 -4.91 -0.11 20.45
N SER A 9 -5.86 0.70 19.96
CA SER A 9 -7.27 0.30 19.89
C SER A 9 -7.55 -0.82 18.88
N TYR A 10 -6.65 -1.09 17.93
CA TYR A 10 -6.85 -2.11 16.90
C TYR A 10 -6.51 -3.51 17.40
N GLN A 11 -7.45 -4.45 17.20
CA GLN A 11 -7.19 -5.89 17.39
C GLN A 11 -6.54 -6.48 16.13
N TRP A 12 -5.22 -6.39 16.04
CA TRP A 12 -4.44 -6.80 14.86
C TRP A 12 -4.69 -8.24 14.41
N SER A 13 -4.93 -9.16 15.35
CA SER A 13 -5.28 -10.56 15.03
C SER A 13 -6.58 -10.67 14.23
N ALA A 14 -7.61 -9.92 14.62
CA ALA A 14 -8.89 -9.89 13.91
C ALA A 14 -8.77 -9.25 12.52
N VAL A 15 -7.92 -8.23 12.38
CA VAL A 15 -7.61 -7.63 11.07
C VAL A 15 -6.95 -8.64 10.15
N CYS A 16 -5.94 -9.37 10.63
CA CYS A 16 -5.27 -10.42 9.86
C CYS A 16 -6.23 -11.56 9.50
N GLU A 17 -7.09 -11.99 10.43
CA GLU A 17 -8.10 -13.02 10.15
C GLU A 17 -9.07 -12.54 9.07
N SER A 18 -9.58 -11.31 9.19
CA SER A 18 -10.46 -10.71 8.18
C SER A 18 -9.80 -10.71 6.80
N PHE A 19 -8.54 -10.30 6.71
CA PHE A 19 -7.75 -10.31 5.47
C PHE A 19 -7.68 -11.70 4.82
N HIS A 20 -7.35 -12.73 5.59
CA HIS A 20 -7.24 -14.09 5.06
C HIS A 20 -8.60 -14.73 4.73
N ARG A 21 -9.68 -14.27 5.36
CA ARG A 21 -11.04 -14.80 5.15
C ARG A 21 -11.83 -14.12 4.04
N LYS A 22 -11.29 -13.07 3.42
CA LYS A 22 -11.94 -12.41 2.27
C LYS A 22 -12.22 -13.40 1.15
N THR A 23 -13.39 -13.24 0.56
CA THR A 23 -13.89 -14.10 -0.51
C THR A 23 -13.80 -13.42 -1.86
N GLN A 24 -13.92 -14.21 -2.93
CA GLN A 24 -14.04 -13.71 -4.29
C GLN A 24 -15.16 -12.67 -4.43
N ARG A 25 -16.30 -12.91 -3.77
CA ARG A 25 -17.45 -12.00 -3.78
C ARG A 25 -17.13 -10.65 -3.13
N ASP A 26 -16.33 -10.65 -2.07
CA ASP A 26 -15.90 -9.40 -1.41
C ASP A 26 -15.01 -8.57 -2.34
N VAL A 27 -14.11 -9.23 -3.08
CA VAL A 27 -13.25 -8.59 -4.10
C VAL A 27 -14.11 -8.00 -5.22
N GLU A 28 -15.06 -8.76 -5.76
CA GLU A 28 -15.95 -8.30 -6.82
C GLU A 28 -16.76 -7.09 -6.38
N ASN A 29 -17.31 -7.11 -5.16
CA ASN A 29 -18.02 -5.98 -4.57
C ASN A 29 -17.12 -4.74 -4.45
N ALA A 30 -15.88 -4.90 -3.99
CA ALA A 30 -14.90 -3.82 -3.87
C ALA A 30 -14.46 -3.25 -5.24
N LEU A 31 -14.43 -4.09 -6.28
CA LEU A 31 -14.13 -3.69 -7.65
C LEU A 31 -15.27 -2.85 -8.23
N VAL A 32 -16.53 -3.31 -8.12
CA VAL A 32 -17.68 -2.59 -8.72
C VAL A 32 -18.11 -1.36 -7.94
N ARG A 33 -17.67 -1.20 -6.68
CA ARG A 33 -18.01 -0.03 -5.87
C ARG A 33 -17.66 1.29 -6.58
N THR A 34 -18.66 2.14 -6.70
CA THR A 34 -18.55 3.52 -7.19
C THR A 34 -18.39 4.49 -6.02
N GLY A 35 -17.51 5.49 -6.15
CA GLY A 35 -17.25 6.48 -5.11
C GLY A 35 -16.08 6.09 -4.20
N GLU A 36 -16.14 6.50 -2.94
CA GLU A 36 -15.10 6.21 -1.95
C GLU A 36 -15.10 4.73 -1.55
N ARG A 37 -13.90 4.16 -1.47
CA ARG A 37 -13.69 2.80 -0.96
C ARG A 37 -13.43 2.85 0.53
N THR A 38 -13.98 1.87 1.24
CA THR A 38 -13.76 1.68 2.67
C THR A 38 -12.47 0.91 2.93
N LEU A 39 -12.02 0.88 4.19
CA LEU A 39 -10.90 0.03 4.61
C LEU A 39 -11.19 -1.46 4.39
N ASP A 40 -12.47 -1.86 4.47
CA ASP A 40 -12.87 -3.24 4.22
C ASP A 40 -12.74 -3.62 2.74
N ASP A 41 -13.13 -2.70 1.84
CA ASP A 41 -12.91 -2.87 0.40
C ASP A 41 -11.41 -2.96 0.08
N PHE A 42 -10.59 -2.12 0.73
CA PHE A 42 -9.14 -2.17 0.58
C PHE A 42 -8.54 -3.51 1.05
N CYS A 43 -9.01 -4.00 2.20
CA CYS A 43 -8.63 -5.32 2.71
C CYS A 43 -8.99 -6.44 1.72
N ALA A 44 -10.19 -6.39 1.12
CA ALA A 44 -10.60 -7.33 0.08
C ALA A 44 -9.65 -7.31 -1.12
N LEU A 45 -9.32 -6.12 -1.65
CA LEU A 45 -8.47 -5.96 -2.83
C LEU A 45 -7.00 -6.36 -2.61
N LEU A 46 -6.53 -6.43 -1.36
CA LEU A 46 -5.19 -6.92 -1.02
C LEU A 46 -5.16 -8.41 -0.62
N SER A 47 -6.32 -9.01 -0.35
CA SER A 47 -6.42 -10.38 0.15
C SER A 47 -5.93 -11.43 -0.85
N PRO A 48 -5.63 -12.66 -0.41
CA PRO A 48 -5.27 -13.76 -1.32
C PRO A 48 -6.35 -14.04 -2.38
N ALA A 49 -7.63 -13.82 -2.06
CA ALA A 49 -8.74 -13.98 -2.99
C ALA A 49 -8.72 -12.99 -4.16
N ALA A 50 -7.98 -11.87 -4.03
CA ALA A 50 -7.84 -10.87 -5.08
C ALA A 50 -6.76 -11.22 -6.12
N LEU A 51 -5.94 -12.26 -5.88
CA LEU A 51 -4.84 -12.63 -6.79
C LEU A 51 -5.30 -12.87 -8.24
N PRO A 52 -6.44 -13.55 -8.52
CA PRO A 52 -6.94 -13.73 -9.88
C PRO A 52 -7.38 -12.41 -10.56
N TYR A 53 -7.60 -11.34 -9.80
CA TYR A 53 -8.11 -10.05 -10.26
C TYR A 53 -7.01 -9.01 -10.50
N LEU A 54 -5.73 -9.36 -10.32
CA LEU A 54 -4.61 -8.41 -10.47
C LEU A 54 -4.63 -7.68 -11.83
N GLU A 55 -4.88 -8.40 -12.92
CA GLU A 55 -4.93 -7.81 -14.26
C GLU A 55 -6.13 -6.85 -14.44
N GLU A 56 -7.28 -7.20 -13.86
CA GLU A 56 -8.44 -6.30 -13.87
C GLU A 56 -8.16 -5.03 -13.05
N MET A 57 -7.53 -5.16 -11.89
CA MET A 57 -7.12 -4.03 -11.06
C MET A 57 -6.10 -3.15 -11.78
N ALA A 58 -5.13 -3.75 -12.48
CA ALA A 58 -4.14 -3.02 -13.27
C ALA A 58 -4.81 -2.19 -14.39
N LYS A 59 -5.73 -2.80 -15.17
CA LYS A 59 -6.51 -2.10 -16.21
C LYS A 59 -7.35 -0.96 -15.64
N ARG A 60 -8.03 -1.19 -14.52
CA ARG A 60 -8.83 -0.15 -13.84
C ARG A 60 -7.96 0.99 -13.35
N SER A 61 -6.83 0.69 -12.70
CA SER A 61 -5.85 1.68 -12.24
C SER A 61 -5.33 2.52 -13.41
N GLN A 62 -4.93 1.88 -14.51
CA GLN A 62 -4.51 2.56 -15.73
C GLN A 62 -5.60 3.50 -16.28
N ALA A 63 -6.84 3.04 -16.37
CA ALA A 63 -7.96 3.86 -16.86
C ALA A 63 -8.28 5.04 -15.93
N ILE A 64 -8.12 4.91 -14.62
CA ILE A 64 -8.28 6.00 -13.65
C ILE A 64 -7.14 7.02 -13.81
N THR A 65 -5.90 6.54 -13.88
CA THR A 65 -4.70 7.36 -14.08
C THR A 65 -4.81 8.15 -15.38
N GLN A 66 -5.18 7.52 -16.49
CA GLN A 66 -5.35 8.22 -17.77
C GLN A 66 -6.48 9.25 -17.76
N ARG A 67 -7.59 8.98 -17.08
CA ARG A 67 -8.68 9.96 -16.93
C ARG A 67 -8.26 11.20 -16.15
N ARG A 68 -7.35 11.06 -15.17
CA ARG A 68 -6.90 12.17 -14.32
C ARG A 68 -5.68 12.90 -14.86
N PHE A 69 -4.73 12.17 -15.45
CA PHE A 69 -3.40 12.67 -15.80
C PHE A 69 -3.06 12.54 -17.30
N GLY A 70 -3.97 11.99 -18.11
CA GLY A 70 -3.70 11.71 -19.51
C GLY A 70 -2.63 10.63 -19.69
N LYS A 71 -1.87 10.73 -20.78
CA LYS A 71 -0.76 9.81 -21.10
C LYS A 71 0.62 10.42 -20.82
N THR A 72 0.66 11.49 -20.02
CA THR A 72 1.91 12.20 -19.71
C THR A 72 2.75 11.41 -18.72
N LEU A 73 4.04 11.27 -19.01
CA LEU A 73 5.03 10.70 -18.09
C LEU A 73 5.90 11.83 -17.54
N GLN A 74 5.86 12.04 -16.23
CA GLN A 74 6.73 13.01 -15.56
C GLN A 74 8.10 12.38 -15.30
N LEU A 75 9.16 13.00 -15.82
CA LEU A 75 10.54 12.59 -15.57
C LEU A 75 11.13 13.39 -14.40
N TYR A 76 11.87 12.72 -13.53
CA TYR A 76 12.54 13.30 -12.37
C TYR A 76 13.89 12.62 -12.14
N ALA A 77 14.91 13.40 -11.78
CA ALA A 77 16.24 12.92 -11.43
C ALA A 77 16.58 13.33 -9.99
N PRO A 78 16.61 12.38 -9.03
CA PRO A 78 17.00 12.69 -7.66
C PRO A 78 18.51 12.97 -7.57
N LEU A 79 18.88 13.98 -6.79
CA LEU A 79 20.27 14.27 -6.42
C LEU A 79 20.45 14.08 -4.91
N TYR A 80 21.13 13.00 -4.54
CA TYR A 80 21.53 12.76 -3.15
C TYR A 80 22.86 13.46 -2.87
N LEU A 81 22.83 14.47 -2.00
CA LEU A 81 24.02 15.27 -1.66
C LEU A 81 24.86 14.66 -0.54
N SER A 82 24.26 13.83 0.31
CA SER A 82 24.92 13.13 1.41
C SER A 82 24.22 11.78 1.68
N ASN A 83 24.99 10.83 2.17
CA ASN A 83 24.54 9.55 2.69
C ASN A 83 24.75 9.43 4.21
N GLU A 84 25.19 10.51 4.88
CA GLU A 84 25.35 10.53 6.33
C GLU A 84 23.97 10.54 7.02
N CYS A 85 23.74 9.58 7.91
CA CYS A 85 22.47 9.43 8.60
C CYS A 85 22.69 8.86 10.01
N GLN A 86 21.98 9.42 11.00
CA GLN A 86 22.04 8.97 12.40
C GLN A 86 20.91 7.97 12.76
N ASN A 87 20.00 7.70 11.83
CA ASN A 87 18.90 6.76 12.05
C ASN A 87 19.35 5.31 11.84
N ILE A 88 18.68 4.38 12.53
CA ILE A 88 18.98 2.94 12.50
C ILE A 88 17.90 2.15 11.74
N CYS A 89 17.49 2.65 10.58
CA CYS A 89 16.44 2.03 9.78
C CYS A 89 16.88 0.65 9.27
N THR A 90 16.18 -0.42 9.63
CA THR A 90 16.52 -1.81 9.27
C THR A 90 16.43 -2.12 7.77
N TYR A 91 15.75 -1.27 7.01
CA TYR A 91 15.56 -1.40 5.56
C TYR A 91 16.45 -0.45 4.74
N CYS A 92 17.27 0.40 5.38
CA CYS A 92 18.02 1.45 4.71
C CYS A 92 19.52 1.14 4.68
N GLY A 93 20.16 1.24 3.51
CA GLY A 93 21.60 1.04 3.34
C GLY A 93 22.49 2.17 3.89
N PHE A 94 21.91 3.32 4.23
CA PHE A 94 22.58 4.42 4.92
C PHE A 94 22.32 4.41 6.43
N SER A 95 21.76 3.32 6.95
CA SER A 95 21.55 3.17 8.39
C SER A 95 22.87 3.30 9.13
N PHE A 96 22.85 3.98 10.27
CA PHE A 96 24.04 4.19 11.11
C PHE A 96 24.73 2.87 11.50
N GLN A 97 23.96 1.79 11.63
CA GLN A 97 24.46 0.47 12.00
C GLN A 97 24.93 -0.38 10.81
N THR A 98 24.85 0.13 9.57
CA THR A 98 25.33 -0.62 8.40
C THR A 98 26.86 -0.75 8.48
N PRO A 99 27.42 -1.98 8.48
CA PRO A 99 28.84 -2.23 8.82
C PRO A 99 29.89 -1.71 7.82
N PHE A 100 29.50 -0.91 6.82
CA PHE A 100 30.41 -0.32 5.83
C PHE A 100 30.74 1.16 6.10
N LEU A 101 30.26 1.73 7.21
CA LEU A 101 30.43 3.15 7.58
C LEU A 101 31.11 3.36 8.96
N GLY A 102 31.72 2.32 9.54
CA GLY A 102 32.46 2.38 10.81
C GLY A 102 33.89 1.91 10.69
#